data_AF-A0A8H4LI65-F1
#
_entry.id   AF-A0A8H4LI65-F1
#
_cell.length_a   1.000
_cell.length_b   1.000
_cell.length_c   1.000
_cell.angle_alpha   90.00
_cell.angle_beta   90.00
_cell.angle_gamma   90.00
#
_symmetry.space_group_name_H-M   'P 1'
#
loop_
_entity.id
_entity.type
_entity.pdbx_description
1 polymer ?
#
loop_
_entity_poly.entity_id
_entity_poly.type
_entity_poly.pdbx_seq_one_letter_code
_entity_poly.pdbx_strand_id
1 'polypeptide(L)'
;MLETPQVNGTAGTPNEHYRVQVMISWPVKTPDDENSTTCCEMLCTESPKGPKRLKLFFKIGLVPHWDNHSGKITLAGDAAHAMTMYRGEAANHGILDAYRLCKALEAVYREESNLKEAIDGYEMELRERTSIAVLLSRQACLDAHDWAGLNENSAVLKKRAIVGV
;
A
#
# COMPACT_ATOMS: atom_id res chain seq x y z
N MET A 1 8.40 6.71 7.21
CA MET A 1 9.37 5.73 7.75
C MET A 1 10.69 5.91 7.02
N LEU A 2 11.74 6.32 7.73
CA LEU A 2 13.13 6.39 7.27
C LEU A 2 13.88 5.25 7.97
N GLU A 3 14.36 4.27 7.21
CA GLU A 3 15.33 3.28 7.68
C GLU A 3 16.73 3.82 7.49
N THR A 4 17.53 3.73 8.55
CA THR A 4 18.94 4.09 8.52
C THR A 4 19.81 2.85 8.27
N PRO A 5 21.06 3.02 7.82
CA PRO A 5 22.04 1.94 7.68
C PRO A 5 22.18 1.04 8.90
N GLN A 6 21.99 1.59 10.09
CA GLN A 6 22.05 0.85 11.36
C GLN A 6 20.84 -0.07 11.53
N VAL A 7 19.68 0.33 11.02
CA VAL A 7 18.40 -0.41 11.16
C VAL A 7 18.29 -1.50 10.08
N ASN A 8 18.72 -1.22 8.85
CA ASN A 8 18.69 -2.20 7.76
C ASN A 8 19.95 -3.07 7.67
N GLY A 9 20.89 -2.92 8.61
CA GLY A 9 22.11 -3.73 8.70
C GLY A 9 23.15 -3.46 7.63
N THR A 10 23.05 -2.34 6.89
CA THR A 10 24.00 -1.99 5.81
C THR A 10 25.13 -1.07 6.26
N ALA A 11 25.13 -0.62 7.52
CA ALA A 11 26.18 0.23 8.07
C ALA A 11 27.58 -0.40 7.92
N GLY A 12 28.50 0.32 7.26
CA GLY A 12 29.87 -0.13 7.05
C GLY A 12 30.04 -1.20 5.95
N THR A 13 28.98 -1.52 5.21
CA THR A 13 29.06 -2.37 4.01
C THR A 13 29.22 -1.51 2.75
N PRO A 14 29.76 -2.06 1.65
CA PRO A 14 29.83 -1.33 0.38
C PRO A 14 28.45 -0.95 -0.21
N ASN A 15 27.35 -1.50 0.32
CA ASN A 15 25.97 -1.21 -0.08
C ASN A 15 25.20 -0.41 1.00
N GLU A 16 25.90 0.44 1.75
CA GLU A 16 25.29 1.32 2.74
C GLU A 16 24.22 2.23 2.10
N HIS A 17 22.97 2.10 2.54
CA HIS A 17 21.87 2.89 1.99
C HIS A 17 20.85 3.29 3.06
N TYR A 18 20.24 4.46 2.85
CA TYR A 18 19.05 4.88 3.56
C TYR A 18 17.82 4.48 2.73
N ARG A 19 16.77 3.99 3.39
CA ARG A 19 15.51 3.67 2.72
C ARG A 19 14.41 4.54 3.28
N VAL A 20 13.70 5.25 2.42
CA VAL A 20 12.56 6.07 2.81
C VAL A 20 11.37 5.68 1.96
N GLN A 21 10.23 5.49 2.61
CA GLN A 21 8.95 5.46 1.92
C GLN A 21 8.30 6.84 2.02
N VAL A 22 8.15 7.50 0.87
CA VAL A 22 7.45 8.79 0.74
C VAL A 22 6.28 8.60 -0.24
N MET A 23 5.12 9.17 0.13
CA MET A 23 3.93 9.18 -0.70
C MET A 23 3.82 10.54 -1.44
N ILE A 24 4.33 10.66 -2.67
CA ILE A 24 4.17 11.83 -3.55
C ILE A 24 3.61 11.48 -4.94
N SER A 25 2.54 12.13 -5.39
CA SER A 25 2.01 11.96 -6.75
C SER A 25 2.67 12.91 -7.75
N TRP A 26 2.88 12.48 -8.99
CA TRP A 26 3.29 13.35 -10.11
C TRP A 26 2.58 12.96 -11.41
N PRO A 27 2.43 13.91 -12.35
CA PRO A 27 1.84 13.63 -13.65
C PRO A 27 2.73 12.68 -14.47
N VAL A 28 2.13 11.58 -14.95
CA VAL A 28 2.72 10.65 -15.92
C VAL A 28 2.64 11.30 -17.30
N LYS A 29 3.78 11.49 -17.96
CA LYS A 29 3.83 12.09 -19.30
C LYS A 29 4.32 11.11 -20.36
N THR A 30 5.10 10.12 -19.96
CA THR A 30 5.70 9.11 -20.84
C THR A 30 5.52 7.71 -20.25
N PRO A 31 5.58 6.63 -21.06
CA PRO A 31 5.51 5.25 -20.57
C PRO A 31 6.61 4.90 -19.56
N ASP A 32 7.77 5.58 -19.62
CA ASP A 32 8.87 5.42 -18.67
C ASP A 32 8.61 6.05 -17.29
N ASP A 33 7.53 6.84 -17.17
CA ASP A 33 7.01 7.39 -15.91
C ASP A 33 5.99 6.43 -15.26
N GLU A 34 5.54 5.39 -15.97
CA GLU A 34 4.67 4.34 -15.43
C GLU A 34 5.49 3.33 -14.63
N ASN A 35 4.90 2.82 -13.55
CA ASN A 35 5.56 1.85 -12.70
C ASN A 35 5.49 0.44 -13.32
N SER A 36 6.57 -0.34 -13.21
CA SER A 36 6.60 -1.74 -13.63
C SER A 36 5.58 -2.57 -12.83
N THR A 37 4.94 -3.52 -13.49
CA THR A 37 3.87 -4.38 -12.94
C THR A 37 4.35 -5.43 -11.93
N THR A 38 5.66 -5.66 -11.82
CA THR A 38 6.24 -6.80 -11.09
C THR A 38 7.10 -6.39 -9.89
N CYS A 39 6.95 -7.11 -8.77
CA CYS A 39 7.59 -6.81 -7.48
C CYS A 39 9.13 -6.73 -7.52
N CYS A 40 9.79 -7.56 -8.35
CA CYS A 40 11.24 -7.76 -8.31
C CYS A 40 12.07 -6.71 -9.07
N GLU A 41 11.52 -6.04 -10.08
CA GLU A 41 12.30 -5.09 -10.90
C GLU A 41 12.38 -3.67 -10.29
N MET A 42 11.57 -3.40 -9.27
CA MET A 42 11.44 -2.07 -8.67
C MET A 42 12.52 -1.71 -7.64
N LEU A 43 13.38 -2.65 -7.23
CA LEU A 43 14.43 -2.40 -6.23
C LEU A 43 15.72 -1.82 -6.83
N CYS A 44 15.94 -1.91 -8.15
CA CYS A 44 17.27 -1.74 -8.74
C CYS A 44 17.32 -0.97 -10.07
N THR A 45 16.53 0.10 -10.27
CA THR A 45 16.75 0.98 -11.44
C THR A 45 17.24 2.35 -11.04
N GLU A 46 18.57 2.47 -10.89
CA GLU A 46 19.25 3.74 -11.12
C GLU A 46 19.13 4.11 -12.61
N SER A 47 18.68 5.32 -12.93
CA SER A 47 18.70 5.80 -14.32
C SER A 47 20.14 6.12 -14.75
N PRO A 48 20.62 5.63 -15.91
CA PRO A 48 22.04 5.78 -16.28
C PRO A 48 22.49 7.21 -16.65
N LYS A 49 21.60 8.17 -16.95
CA LYS A 49 22.04 9.48 -17.50
C LYS A 49 21.05 10.61 -17.17
N GLY A 50 21.44 11.55 -16.30
CA GLY A 50 20.73 12.80 -16.04
C GLY A 50 20.90 13.31 -14.60
N PRO A 51 20.67 14.61 -14.30
CA PRO A 51 20.78 15.14 -12.94
C PRO A 51 19.91 14.29 -12.01
N LYS A 52 20.47 13.88 -10.86
CA LYS A 52 19.92 12.94 -9.89
C LYS A 52 18.50 13.34 -9.45
N ARG A 53 17.51 13.03 -10.27
CA ARG A 53 16.10 13.04 -9.89
C ARG A 53 15.89 11.75 -9.12
N LEU A 54 15.56 11.84 -7.84
CA LEU A 54 14.95 10.71 -7.15
C LEU A 54 13.73 10.31 -7.97
N LYS A 55 13.85 9.24 -8.76
CA LYS A 55 12.68 8.49 -9.20
C LYS A 55 12.19 7.81 -7.94
N LEU A 56 11.31 8.49 -7.22
CA LEU A 56 10.48 7.81 -6.25
C LEU A 56 9.66 6.80 -7.05
N PHE A 57 9.51 5.59 -6.55
CA PHE A 57 8.66 4.59 -7.20
C PHE A 57 7.46 4.35 -6.30
N PHE A 58 6.30 4.73 -6.79
CA PHE A 58 5.05 4.63 -6.05
C PHE A 58 4.35 3.32 -6.41
N LYS A 59 4.26 2.42 -5.43
CA LYS A 59 3.47 1.19 -5.52
C LYS A 59 2.10 1.41 -4.90
N ILE A 60 1.21 2.15 -5.57
CA ILE A 60 -0.23 2.02 -5.35
C ILE A 60 -0.70 1.04 -6.43
N GLY A 61 -0.60 -0.26 -6.17
CA GLY A 61 -0.80 -1.26 -7.22
C GLY A 61 -1.58 -2.47 -6.74
N LEU A 62 -1.05 -3.17 -5.75
CA LEU A 62 -1.62 -4.44 -5.27
C LEU A 62 -1.19 -4.61 -3.82
N VAL A 63 -2.11 -5.10 -2.99
CA VAL A 63 -1.78 -5.58 -1.63
C VAL A 63 -0.76 -6.71 -1.80
N PRO A 64 0.47 -6.57 -1.27
CA PRO A 64 1.50 -7.58 -1.48
C PRO A 64 1.09 -8.92 -0.86
N HIS A 65 1.59 -10.01 -1.43
CA HIS A 65 1.70 -11.26 -0.68
C HIS A 65 2.99 -11.19 0.14
N TRP A 66 2.93 -11.63 1.40
CA TRP A 66 4.08 -11.74 2.27
C TRP A 66 4.09 -13.12 2.95
N ASP A 67 5.28 -13.57 3.34
CA ASP A 67 5.39 -14.74 4.20
C ASP A 67 5.03 -14.33 5.63
N ASN A 68 3.94 -14.89 6.14
CA ASN A 68 3.47 -14.61 7.49
C ASN A 68 4.16 -15.47 8.57
N HIS A 69 5.17 -16.26 8.17
CA HIS A 69 5.97 -17.12 9.06
C HIS A 69 5.10 -18.02 9.95
N SER A 70 4.15 -18.70 9.34
CA SER A 70 3.15 -19.55 10.01
C SER A 70 2.27 -18.77 10.99
N GLY A 71 1.85 -17.56 10.60
CA GLY A 71 0.96 -16.69 11.38
C GLY A 71 1.63 -15.91 12.51
N LYS A 72 2.97 -15.93 12.61
CA LYS A 72 3.70 -15.17 13.65
C LYS A 72 3.87 -13.70 13.30
N ILE A 73 3.84 -13.37 12.02
CA ILE A 73 4.05 -12.02 11.50
C ILE A 73 2.90 -11.71 10.55
N THR A 74 2.29 -10.54 10.69
CA THR A 74 1.27 -10.06 9.74
C THR A 74 1.38 -8.54 9.58
N LEU A 75 0.75 -8.00 8.54
CA LEU A 75 0.74 -6.58 8.22
C LEU A 75 -0.67 -6.02 8.33
N ALA A 76 -0.79 -4.76 8.73
CA ALA A 76 -2.06 -4.03 8.85
C ALA A 76 -1.90 -2.56 8.42
N GLY A 77 -3.00 -1.92 8.04
CA GLY A 77 -3.04 -0.52 7.63
C GLY A 77 -2.14 -0.23 6.43
N ASP A 78 -1.47 0.94 6.45
CA ASP A 78 -0.59 1.38 5.37
C ASP A 78 0.58 0.42 5.09
N ALA A 79 0.99 -0.39 6.06
CA ALA A 79 2.02 -1.41 5.86
C ALA A 79 1.53 -2.55 4.94
N ALA A 80 0.23 -2.83 4.94
CA ALA A 80 -0.39 -3.84 4.10
C ALA A 80 -1.01 -3.23 2.83
N HIS A 81 -1.70 -2.10 2.92
CA HIS A 81 -2.48 -1.52 1.83
C HIS A 81 -2.34 0.00 1.75
N ALA A 82 -1.13 0.49 1.56
CA ALA A 82 -0.88 1.91 1.30
C ALA A 82 -1.81 2.48 0.19
N MET A 83 -2.64 3.45 0.56
CA MET A 83 -3.55 4.15 -0.34
C MET A 83 -3.14 5.62 -0.49
N THR A 84 -3.57 6.25 -1.58
CA THR A 84 -3.46 7.71 -1.71
C THR A 84 -4.56 8.43 -0.92
N MET A 85 -4.27 9.66 -0.52
CA MET A 85 -5.13 10.50 0.31
C MET A 85 -6.44 10.94 -0.35
N TYR A 86 -6.61 10.75 -1.67
CA TYR A 86 -7.71 11.34 -2.44
C TYR A 86 -9.11 10.81 -2.10
N ARG A 87 -9.23 9.61 -1.50
CA ARG A 87 -10.53 9.06 -1.05
C ARG A 87 -10.73 9.10 0.48
N GLY A 88 -9.66 9.25 1.25
CA GLY A 88 -9.71 9.26 2.72
C GLY A 88 -10.19 7.94 3.36
N GLU A 89 -10.16 6.82 2.64
CA GLU A 89 -10.65 5.51 3.14
C GLU A 89 -9.58 4.71 3.89
N ALA A 90 -8.29 5.08 3.76
CA ALA A 90 -7.16 4.36 4.35
C ALA A 90 -7.30 4.17 5.87
N ALA A 91 -7.65 5.24 6.60
CA ALA A 91 -7.79 5.19 8.05
C ALA A 91 -8.93 4.25 8.49
N ASN A 92 -10.06 4.26 7.77
CA ASN A 92 -11.19 3.38 8.06
C ASN A 92 -10.81 1.92 7.87
N HIS A 93 -10.08 1.61 6.79
CA HIS A 93 -9.56 0.27 6.56
C HIS A 93 -8.55 -0.14 7.63
N GLY A 94 -7.65 0.75 8.05
CA GLY A 94 -6.71 0.47 9.14
C GLY A 94 -7.39 0.18 10.49
N ILE A 95 -8.47 0.90 10.82
CA ILE A 95 -9.27 0.64 12.04
C ILE A 95 -9.96 -0.72 11.95
N LEU A 96 -10.53 -1.05 10.77
CA LEU A 96 -11.16 -2.34 10.55
C LEU A 96 -10.15 -3.49 10.63
N ASP A 97 -8.93 -3.31 10.13
CA ASP A 97 -7.87 -4.29 10.26
C ASP A 97 -7.54 -4.59 11.72
N ALA A 98 -7.39 -3.54 12.54
CA ALA A 98 -7.11 -3.70 13.96
C ALA A 98 -8.23 -4.49 14.65
N TYR A 99 -9.49 -4.19 14.33
CA TYR A 99 -10.63 -4.94 14.85
C TYR A 99 -10.61 -6.42 14.42
N ARG A 100 -10.40 -6.70 13.12
CA ARG A 100 -10.39 -8.07 12.58
C ARG A 100 -9.21 -8.88 13.12
N LEU A 101 -8.04 -8.26 13.24
CA LEU A 101 -6.86 -8.89 13.83
C LEU A 101 -7.08 -9.22 15.30
N CYS A 102 -7.63 -8.28 16.08
CA CYS A 102 -8.00 -8.54 17.48
C CYS A 102 -8.99 -9.70 17.60
N LYS A 103 -9.98 -9.80 16.70
CA LYS A 103 -10.92 -10.92 16.67
C LYS A 103 -10.27 -12.26 16.32
N ALA A 104 -9.35 -12.27 15.37
CA ALA A 104 -8.57 -13.46 15.03
C ALA A 104 -7.73 -13.93 16.23
N LEU A 105 -7.04 -13.01 16.91
CA LEU A 105 -6.26 -13.32 18.10
C LEU A 105 -7.11 -13.76 19.30
N GLU A 106 -8.30 -13.19 19.47
CA GLU A 106 -9.27 -13.60 20.50
C GLU A 106 -9.72 -15.05 20.28
N ALA A 107 -10.00 -15.45 19.04
CA ALA A 107 -10.36 -16.83 18.71
C ALA A 107 -9.21 -17.81 19.00
N VAL A 108 -7.96 -17.42 18.70
CA VAL A 108 -6.77 -18.22 19.02
C VAL A 108 -6.61 -18.36 20.54
N TYR A 109 -6.80 -17.27 21.29
CA TYR A 109 -6.71 -17.28 22.75
C TYR A 109 -7.77 -18.18 23.40
N ARG A 110 -8.96 -18.27 22.80
CA ARG A 110 -10.05 -19.16 23.24
C ARG A 110 -9.90 -20.60 22.77
N GLU A 111 -8.81 -20.92 22.06
CA GLU A 111 -8.57 -22.24 21.47
C GLU A 111 -9.65 -22.65 20.44
N GLU A 112 -10.36 -21.67 19.87
CA GLU A 112 -11.40 -21.88 18.83
C GLU A 112 -10.79 -22.04 17.42
N SER A 113 -9.55 -21.57 17.23
CA SER A 113 -8.81 -21.68 15.97
C SER A 113 -7.30 -21.73 16.24
N ASN A 114 -6.52 -22.29 15.32
CA ASN A 114 -5.06 -22.21 15.41
C ASN A 114 -4.54 -20.88 14.85
N LEU A 115 -3.37 -20.46 15.34
CA LEU A 115 -2.77 -19.16 14.98
C LEU A 115 -2.62 -18.97 13.47
N LYS A 116 -2.18 -20.02 12.76
CA LYS A 116 -1.95 -19.95 11.32
C LYS A 116 -3.26 -19.72 10.56
N GLU A 117 -4.28 -20.53 10.83
CA GLU A 117 -5.59 -20.40 10.17
C GLU A 117 -6.25 -19.06 10.46
N ALA A 118 -6.19 -18.59 11.71
CA ALA A 118 -6.77 -17.32 12.10
C ALA A 118 -6.12 -16.13 11.36
N ILE A 119 -4.78 -16.13 11.25
CA ILE A 119 -4.05 -15.08 10.55
C ILE A 119 -4.20 -15.21 9.03
N ASP A 120 -4.16 -16.42 8.46
CA ASP A 120 -4.41 -16.64 7.03
C ASP A 120 -5.80 -16.13 6.63
N GLY A 121 -6.83 -16.40 7.45
CA GLY A 121 -8.19 -15.91 7.23
C GLY A 121 -8.31 -14.39 7.32
N TYR A 122 -7.64 -13.77 8.30
CA TYR A 122 -7.54 -12.32 8.42
C TYR A 122 -6.89 -11.70 7.18
N GLU A 123 -5.74 -12.23 6.73
CA GLU A 123 -5.01 -11.67 5.60
C GLU A 123 -5.76 -11.85 4.28
N MET A 124 -6.49 -12.95 4.12
CA MET A 124 -7.36 -13.18 2.96
C MET A 124 -8.45 -12.11 2.87
N GLU A 125 -9.19 -11.86 3.96
CA GLU A 125 -10.21 -10.80 4.01
C GLU A 125 -9.61 -9.42 3.75
N LEU A 126 -8.48 -9.13 4.38
CA LEU A 126 -7.77 -7.86 4.22
C LEU A 126 -7.41 -7.64 2.74
N ARG A 127 -6.84 -8.64 2.07
CA ARG A 127 -6.43 -8.56 0.66
C ARG A 127 -7.63 -8.35 -0.25
N GLU A 128 -8.70 -9.12 -0.06
CA GLU A 128 -9.91 -9.03 -0.87
C GLU A 128 -10.53 -7.62 -0.78
N ARG A 129 -10.76 -7.13 0.44
CA ARG A 129 -11.34 -5.82 0.69
C ARG A 129 -10.46 -4.68 0.18
N THR A 130 -9.18 -4.70 0.50
CA THR A 130 -8.30 -3.52 0.32
C THR A 130 -7.72 -3.43 -1.09
N SER A 131 -7.65 -4.54 -1.84
CA SER A 131 -7.21 -4.53 -3.24
C SER A 131 -8.01 -3.54 -4.10
N ILE A 132 -9.35 -3.57 -4.00
CA ILE A 132 -10.24 -2.68 -4.74
C ILE A 132 -10.08 -1.23 -4.26
N ALA A 133 -9.99 -1.01 -2.95
CA ALA A 133 -9.84 0.33 -2.38
C ALA A 133 -8.51 1.00 -2.78
N VAL A 134 -7.40 0.24 -2.83
CA VAL A 134 -6.10 0.72 -3.32
C VAL A 134 -6.21 1.15 -4.79
N LEU A 135 -6.84 0.33 -5.64
CA LEU A 135 -7.02 0.65 -7.06
C LEU A 135 -7.90 1.89 -7.27
N LEU A 136 -9.02 1.99 -6.56
CA LEU A 136 -9.91 3.14 -6.63
C LEU A 136 -9.25 4.43 -6.09
N SER A 137 -8.43 4.30 -5.06
CA SER A 137 -7.62 5.40 -4.55
C SER A 137 -6.60 5.86 -5.59
N ARG A 138 -5.93 4.93 -6.28
CA ARG A 138 -5.05 5.25 -7.42
C ARG A 138 -5.78 6.01 -8.51
N GLN A 139 -6.98 5.56 -8.89
CA GLN A 139 -7.76 6.22 -9.91
C GLN A 139 -8.16 7.63 -9.49
N ALA A 140 -8.61 7.82 -8.24
CA ALA A 140 -8.91 9.14 -7.72
C ALA A 140 -7.68 10.07 -7.72
N CYS A 141 -6.49 9.53 -7.46
CA CYS A 141 -5.25 10.29 -7.63
C CYS A 141 -5.05 10.74 -9.08
N LEU A 142 -5.21 9.86 -10.06
CA LEU A 142 -5.07 10.21 -11.48
C LEU A 142 -6.11 11.27 -11.91
N ASP A 143 -7.38 11.06 -11.54
CA ASP A 143 -8.48 11.99 -11.81
C ASP A 143 -8.18 13.38 -11.21
N ALA A 144 -7.63 13.44 -9.99
CA ALA A 144 -7.28 14.70 -9.34
C ALA A 144 -6.19 15.50 -10.07
N HIS A 145 -5.31 14.83 -10.83
CA HIS A 145 -4.26 15.48 -11.62
C HIS A 145 -4.69 15.75 -13.07
N ASP A 146 -5.80 15.17 -13.52
CA ASP A 146 -6.43 15.52 -14.80
C ASP A 146 -7.43 16.66 -14.62
N TRP A 147 -6.90 17.88 -14.64
CA TRP A 147 -7.69 19.10 -14.50
C TRP A 147 -8.83 19.24 -15.52
N ALA A 148 -8.65 18.71 -16.74
CA ALA A 148 -9.68 18.77 -17.78
C ALA A 148 -10.78 17.71 -17.56
N GLY A 149 -10.45 16.58 -16.95
CA GLY A 149 -11.37 15.49 -16.61
C GLY A 149 -12.10 15.65 -15.27
N LEU A 150 -11.74 16.63 -14.44
CA LEU A 150 -12.30 16.83 -13.10
C LEU A 150 -13.73 17.39 -13.15
N ASN A 151 -14.73 16.50 -13.28
CA ASN A 151 -16.16 16.84 -13.27
C ASN A 151 -16.92 16.03 -12.21
N GLU A 152 -18.25 16.22 -12.11
CA GLU A 152 -19.11 15.56 -11.11
C GLU A 152 -19.10 14.02 -11.16
N ASN A 153 -18.66 13.44 -12.28
CA ASN A 153 -18.54 11.98 -12.46
C ASN A 153 -17.14 11.45 -12.09
N SER A 154 -16.15 12.31 -11.84
CA SER A 154 -14.80 11.89 -11.42
C SER A 154 -14.83 11.19 -10.07
N ALA A 155 -13.94 10.21 -9.85
CA ALA A 155 -13.94 9.43 -8.62
C ALA A 155 -13.66 10.28 -7.35
N VAL A 156 -13.08 11.47 -7.54
CA VAL A 156 -12.76 12.45 -6.50
C VAL A 156 -13.97 13.28 -6.09
N LEU A 157 -14.80 13.70 -7.06
CA LEU A 157 -15.93 14.62 -6.83
C LEU A 157 -17.28 13.93 -6.74
N LYS A 158 -17.35 12.64 -7.12
CA LYS A 158 -18.58 11.86 -7.05
C LYS A 158 -19.13 11.91 -5.63
N LYS A 159 -20.28 12.58 -5.46
CA LYS A 159 -21.02 12.67 -4.21
C LYS A 159 -21.15 11.24 -3.65
N ARG A 160 -20.78 11.01 -2.38
CA ARG A 160 -20.97 9.71 -1.72
C ARG A 160 -22.45 9.35 -1.80
N ALA A 161 -22.83 8.56 -2.80
CA ALA A 161 -24.18 8.05 -2.96
C ALA A 161 -24.36 6.88 -1.99
N ILE A 162 -24.34 7.17 -0.70
CA ILE A 162 -24.89 6.27 0.30
C ILE A 162 -26.37 6.63 0.36
N VAL A 163 -27.16 5.99 -0.50
CA VAL A 163 -28.59 5.87 -0.22
C VAL A 163 -28.66 4.86 0.92
N GLY A 164 -28.94 5.35 2.12
CA GLY A 164 -29.10 4.51 3.30
C GLY A 164 -30.12 3.42 3.00
N VAL A 165 -29.70 2.17 3.26
CA VAL A 165 -30.61 1.04 3.46
C VAL A 165 -30.90 0.93 4.95
#